data_AF-A0A920PHB0-F1
#
_entry.id   AF-A0A920PHB0-F1
#
_cell.length_a   1.000
_cell.length_b   1.000
_cell.length_c   1.000
_cell.angle_alpha   90.00
_cell.angle_beta   90.00
_cell.angle_gamma   90.00
#
_symmetry.space_group_name_H-M   'P 1'
#
loop_
_entity.id
_entity.type
_entity.pdbx_description
1 polymer ?
#
loop_
_entity_poly.entity_id
_entity_poly.type
_entity_poly.pdbx_seq_one_letter_code
_entity_poly.pdbx_strand_id
1 'polypeptide(L)' 'MLGDINIAEPGALIGFAGPRVIEQTVGETLPDGFQRSDFLLDKGAIDMIVDRREMRQTITTLISNLVSNQAIQ' A
#
# COMPACT_ATOMS: atom_id res chain seq x y z
N MET A 1 4.34 -7.56 -0.26
CA MET A 1 3.14 -7.52 0.60
C MET A 1 3.22 -8.61 1.65
N LEU A 2 4.01 -8.39 2.70
CA LEU A 2 4.13 -9.31 3.84
C LEU A 2 4.31 -8.51 5.14
N GLY A 3 4.12 -7.19 5.10
CA GLY A 3 4.13 -6.39 6.31
C GLY A 3 2.84 -6.62 7.08
N ASP A 4 2.93 -6.59 8.41
CA ASP A 4 1.76 -6.59 9.29
C ASP A 4 0.80 -5.44 8.95
N ILE A 5 1.36 -4.32 8.46
CA ILE A 5 0.64 -3.19 7.87
C ILE A 5 1.40 -2.76 6.60
N ASN A 6 0.71 -2.74 5.46
CA ASN A 6 1.22 -2.25 4.19
C ASN A 6 0.69 -0.83 3.92
N ILE A 7 1.60 0.15 3.89
CA ILE A 7 1.29 1.57 3.66
C ILE A 7 1.82 1.97 2.28
N ALA A 8 1.04 2.74 1.53
CA ALA A 8 1.49 3.34 0.27
C ALA A 8 1.42 4.87 0.32
N GLU A 9 2.12 5.52 -0.60
CA GLU A 9 1.97 6.97 -0.87
C GLU A 9 0.92 7.24 -1.96
N PRO A 10 0.35 8.45 -2.00
CA PRO A 10 -0.61 8.83 -3.04
C PRO A 10 -0.05 8.64 -4.46
N GLY A 11 -0.80 7.94 -5.32
CA GLY A 11 -0.45 7.70 -6.71
C GLY A 11 0.70 6.70 -6.94
N ALA A 12 1.20 6.04 -5.90
CA ALA A 12 2.27 5.06 -6.02
C ALA A 12 1.88 3.93 -6.97
N LEU A 13 2.78 3.54 -7.88
CA LEU A 13 2.61 2.38 -8.76
C LEU A 13 3.21 1.14 -8.07
N ILE A 14 2.38 0.16 -7.75
CA ILE A 14 2.79 -1.05 -7.04
C ILE A 14 2.24 -2.27 -7.78
N GLY A 15 3.12 -3.21 -8.12
CA GLY A 15 2.74 -4.42 -8.84
C GLY A 15 3.93 -5.35 -9.04
N PHE A 16 3.63 -6.63 -9.28
CA PHE A 16 4.66 -7.63 -9.55
C PHE A 16 5.23 -7.51 -10.97
N ALA A 17 4.35 -7.39 -11.96
CA ALA A 17 4.71 -7.17 -13.36
C ALA A 17 4.31 -5.76 -13.79
N GLY A 18 5.09 -5.15 -14.68
CA GLY A 18 4.76 -3.84 -15.23
C GLY A 18 3.49 -3.87 -16.09
N PRO A 19 2.72 -2.77 -16.17
CA PRO A 19 1.41 -2.72 -16.83
C PRO A 19 1.49 -3.15 -18.30
N ARG A 20 2.54 -2.73 -19.03
CA ARG A 20 2.76 -3.13 -20.43
C ARG A 20 2.87 -4.65 -20.63
N VAL A 21 3.55 -5.34 -19.72
CA VAL A 21 3.70 -6.81 -19.81
C VAL A 21 2.36 -7.49 -19.58
N ILE A 22 1.55 -6.96 -18.67
CA ILE A 22 0.22 -7.49 -18.36
C ILE A 22 -0.73 -7.25 -19.54
N GLU A 23 -0.77 -6.04 -20.10
CA GLU A 23 -1.57 -5.71 -21.30
C GLU A 23 -1.24 -6.63 -22.47
N GLN A 24 0.06 -6.85 -22.72
CA GLN A 24 0.52 -7.75 -23.79
C GLN A 24 0.10 -9.22 -23.55
N THR A 25 -0.02 -9.64 -22.29
CA THR A 25 -0.36 -11.01 -21.93
C THR A 25 -1.88 -11.25 -21.93
N VAL A 26 -2.66 -10.27 -21.48
CA VAL A 26 -4.13 -10.35 -21.40
C VAL A 26 -4.80 -9.96 -22.71
N GLY A 27 -4.17 -9.09 -23.51
CA GLY A 27 -4.73 -8.61 -24.78
C GLY A 27 -5.80 -7.52 -24.62
N GLU A 28 -5.94 -6.95 -23.41
CA GLU A 28 -6.89 -5.89 -23.08
C GLU A 28 -6.16 -4.69 -22.45
N THR A 29 -6.74 -3.50 -22.58
CA THR A 29 -6.25 -2.30 -21.90
C THR A 29 -6.59 -2.35 -20.42
N LEU A 30 -5.64 -1.98 -19.57
CA LEU A 30 -5.86 -2.00 -18.13
C LEU A 30 -6.80 -0.86 -17.69
N PRO A 31 -7.60 -1.07 -16.63
CA PRO A 31 -8.44 -0.01 -16.06
C PRO A 31 -7.62 1.21 -15.64
N ASP A 32 -8.26 2.39 -15.62
CA ASP A 32 -7.64 3.59 -15.08
C ASP A 32 -7.26 3.39 -13.61
N GLY A 33 -6.05 3.84 -13.27
CA GLY A 33 -5.53 3.68 -11.93
C GLY A 33 -5.10 2.25 -11.58
N PHE A 34 -5.09 1.30 -12.53
CA PHE A 34 -4.55 -0.03 -12.29
C PHE A 34 -3.15 0.04 -11.67
N GLN A 35 -2.90 -0.81 -10.66
CA GLN A 35 -1.67 -0.80 -9.85
C GLN A 35 -1.39 0.48 -9.06
N ARG A 36 -2.28 1.48 -9.05
CA ARG A 36 -2.12 2.66 -8.19
C ARG A 36 -2.51 2.34 -6.76
N SER A 37 -1.96 3.11 -5.82
CA SER A 37 -2.28 3.05 -4.40
C SER A 37 -3.78 3.00 -4.14
N ASP A 38 -4.57 3.86 -4.78
CA ASP A 38 -6.03 3.94 -4.60
C ASP A 38 -6.74 2.66 -5.08
N PHE A 39 -6.30 2.13 -6.21
CA PHE A 39 -6.81 0.86 -6.74
C PHE A 39 -6.46 -0.30 -5.81
N LEU A 40 -5.25 -0.32 -5.26
CA LEU A 40 -4.81 -1.38 -4.35
C LEU A 40 -5.48 -1.29 -2.98
N LEU A 41 -5.77 -0.09 -2.49
CA LEU A 41 -6.56 0.12 -1.29
C LEU A 41 -7.99 -0.43 -1.49
N ASP A 42 -8.63 -0.10 -2.62
CA ASP A 42 -9.96 -0.63 -2.99
C ASP A 42 -9.98 -2.17 -3.09
N LYS A 43 -8.89 -2.79 -3.54
CA LYS A 43 -8.76 -4.26 -3.60
C LYS A 43 -8.28 -4.92 -2.31
N GLY A 44 -8.06 -4.16 -1.24
CA GLY A 44 -7.59 -4.69 0.04
C GLY A 44 -6.13 -5.19 0.01
N ALA A 45 -5.35 -4.75 -0.96
CA ALA A 45 -3.93 -5.07 -1.10
C ALA A 45 -3.02 -4.11 -0.31
N ILE A 46 -3.53 -2.98 0.18
CA ILE A 46 -2.82 -2.13 1.13
C ILE A 46 -3.80 -1.64 2.19
N ASP A 47 -3.28 -1.28 3.35
CA ASP A 47 -4.09 -0.92 4.52
C ASP A 47 -4.42 0.58 4.56
N MET A 48 -3.52 1.42 4.04
CA MET A 48 -3.70 2.87 4.04
C MET A 48 -2.81 3.58 3.02
N ILE A 49 -3.26 4.76 2.62
CA ILE A 49 -2.50 5.71 1.80
C ILE A 49 -2.15 6.91 2.68
N VAL A 50 -0.87 7.24 2.76
CA VAL A 50 -0.36 8.30 3.65
C VAL A 50 0.53 9.24 2.85
N ASP A 51 0.22 10.53 2.89
CA ASP A 51 1.09 11.56 2.32
C ASP A 51 2.47 11.53 3.01
N ARG A 52 3.53 11.69 2.22
CA ARG A 52 4.92 11.62 2.70
C ARG A 52 5.18 12.52 3.91
N ARG A 53 4.53 13.68 4.00
CA ARG A 53 4.69 14.65 5.10
C ARG A 53 4.16 14.11 6.43
N GLU A 54 3.11 13.28 6.38
CA GLU A 54 2.46 12.68 7.55
C GLU A 54 3.01 11.28 7.90
N MET A 55 3.85 10.71 7.02
CA MET A 55 4.38 9.35 7.15
C MET A 55 5.10 9.12 8.48
N ARG A 56 5.94 10.07 8.91
CA ARG A 56 6.68 9.95 10.18
C ARG A 56 5.73 9.81 11.36
N GLN A 57 4.75 10.70 11.47
CA GLN A 57 3.80 10.70 12.57
C GLN A 57 2.94 9.41 12.56
N THR A 58 2.54 8.97 11.37
CA THR A 58 1.72 7.76 11.19
C THR A 58 2.49 6.52 11.63
N ILE A 59 3.73 6.34 11.16
CA ILE A 59 4.58 5.21 11.56
C ILE A 59 4.84 5.21 13.06
N THR A 60 5.17 6.37 13.66
CA THR A 60 5.36 6.47 15.12
C THR A 60 4.11 6.01 15.86
N THR A 61 2.93 6.46 15.46
CA THR A 61 1.66 6.10 16.09
C THR A 61 1.37 4.60 15.97
N LEU A 62 1.58 4.01 14.78
CA LEU A 62 1.38 2.59 14.55
C LEU A 62 2.32 1.73 15.41
N ILE A 63 3.61 2.04 15.41
CA ILE A 63 4.59 1.29 16.21
C ILE A 63 4.28 1.43 17.69
N SER A 64 3.97 2.64 18.19
CA SER A 64 3.57 2.84 19.57
C SER A 64 2.38 1.94 19.92
N ASN A 65 1.31 1.95 19.14
CA ASN A 65 0.14 1.11 19.41
C ASN A 65 0.44 -0.40 19.38
N LEU A 66 1.31 -0.85 18.48
CA LEU A 66 1.66 -2.27 18.34
C LEU A 66 2.63 -2.75 19.41
N VAL A 67 3.52 -1.88 19.91
CA VAL A 67 4.58 -2.23 20.87
C VAL A 67 4.18 -1.91 22.33
N SER A 68 3.18 -1.07 22.56
CA SER A 68 2.71 -0.65 23.90
C SER A 68 2.12 -1.77 24.78
N ASN A 69 2.34 -3.05 24.47
CA ASN A 69 1.94 -4.19 25.29
C ASN A 69 3.14 -5.01 25.85
N GLN A 70 4.25 -4.37 26.20
CA GLN A 70 5.38 -4.99 26.92
C GLN A 70 5.68 -4.36 28.29
N ALA A 71 4.79 -3.50 28.80
CA ALA A 71 4.81 -3.11 30.21
C ALA A 71 3.51 -3.64 30.84
N ILE A 72 3.64 -4.47 31.87
CA ILE A 72 2.61 -5.21 32.61
C ILE A 72 2.38 -6.65 32.10
N GLN A 73 3.42 -7.49 32.20
CA GLN A 73 3.36 -8.74 32.97
C GLN A 73 4.69 -8.93 33.70
#